data_AF-H0GVA7-F1
#
_entry.id   AF-H0GVA7-F1
#
_cell.length_a   1.000
_cell.length_b   1.000
_cell.length_c   1.000
_cell.angle_alpha   90.00
_cell.angle_beta   90.00
_cell.angle_gamma   90.00
#
_symmetry.space_group_name_H-M   'P 1'
#
loop_
_entity.id
_entity.type
_entity.pdbx_description
1 polymer ?
#
loop_
_entity_poly.entity_id
_entity_poly.type
_entity_poly.pdbx_seq_one_letter_code
_entity_poly.pdbx_strand_id
1 'polypeptide(L)'
;MQQLETRFQKYYVREYLPSLMSNVTSNDNDASVNPENWASAGQLLFSYNDHRPFTDRIVMAPLQVGLIYCIILTVLQLALYGKLHGEIAKVLRPKHILIYRLLISWATFFFLSLGFCTVSAIFRIDFTPAFGKGGFVVYWMSTWLVMLAVGGANENVLSLIIAYCPPYLSIWLITWIILNISSSFYPMALNNNFYRYGYVMPIHNAVDIYKVIFLNLTKRKMGRNYGILVAWVVLNTSLMPFCMKIAGKKNAKECHASRGSCCRCLSW
;
A
#
# COMPACT_ATOMS: atom_id res chain seq x y z
N MET A 1 5.16 -9.96 27.92
CA MET A 1 4.36 -9.20 28.91
C MET A 1 3.82 -10.11 30.00
N GLN A 2 3.03 -11.14 29.71
CA GLN A 2 2.48 -12.07 30.72
C GLN A 2 3.53 -12.64 31.72
N GLN A 3 4.71 -13.04 31.24
CA GLN A 3 5.79 -13.52 32.11
C GLN A 3 6.33 -12.47 33.10
N LEU A 4 6.37 -11.20 32.68
CA LEU A 4 6.79 -10.08 33.53
C LEU A 4 5.77 -9.85 34.64
N GLU A 5 4.49 -9.90 34.30
CA GLU A 5 3.37 -9.73 35.24
C GLU A 5 3.35 -10.80 36.31
N THR A 6 3.48 -12.07 35.92
CA THR A 6 3.57 -13.18 36.88
C THR A 6 4.78 -13.04 37.80
N ARG A 7 5.92 -12.55 37.27
CA ARG A 7 7.13 -12.35 38.07
C ARG A 7 6.97 -11.20 39.06
N PHE A 8 6.36 -10.10 38.63
CA PHE A 8 6.12 -8.94 39.50
C PHE A 8 5.05 -9.24 40.56
N GLN A 9 3.98 -9.97 40.24
CA GLN A 9 3.00 -10.44 41.23
C GLN A 9 3.65 -11.28 42.32
N LYS A 10 4.55 -12.20 41.95
CA LYS A 10 5.29 -13.01 42.93
C LYS A 10 6.20 -12.17 43.82
N TYR A 11 6.91 -11.19 43.23
CA TYR A 11 7.75 -10.25 43.98
C TYR A 11 6.93 -9.38 44.94
N TYR A 12 5.78 -8.87 44.47
CA TYR A 12 4.89 -8.04 45.27
C TYR A 12 4.35 -8.77 46.50
N VAL A 13 3.88 -10.01 46.32
CA VAL A 13 3.28 -10.82 47.39
C VAL A 13 4.33 -11.34 48.38
N ARG A 14 5.53 -11.70 47.92
CA ARG A 14 6.54 -12.37 48.78
C ARG A 14 7.53 -11.43 49.44
N GLU A 15 7.87 -10.32 48.81
CA GLU A 15 9.00 -9.48 49.27
C GLU A 15 8.54 -8.05 49.58
N TYR A 16 7.79 -7.41 48.68
CA TYR A 16 7.46 -5.99 48.81
C TYR A 16 6.37 -5.71 49.86
N LEU A 17 5.20 -6.34 49.76
CA LEU A 17 4.11 -6.07 50.71
C LEU A 17 4.43 -6.56 52.13
N PRO A 18 5.00 -7.76 52.33
CA PRO A 18 5.38 -8.24 53.67
C PRO A 18 6.41 -7.34 54.37
N SER A 19 7.39 -6.80 53.63
CA SER A 19 8.39 -5.88 54.19
C SER A 19 7.83 -4.50 54.54
N LEU A 20 6.78 -4.05 53.85
CA LEU A 20 6.06 -2.82 54.20
C LEU A 20 5.15 -3.04 55.43
N MET A 21 4.50 -4.19 55.51
CA MET A 21 3.61 -4.55 56.61
C MET A 21 4.35 -4.82 57.92
N SER A 22 5.57 -5.37 57.86
CA SER A 22 6.40 -5.60 59.05
C SER A 22 6.82 -4.32 59.78
N ASN A 23 6.73 -3.17 59.11
CA ASN A 23 7.05 -1.86 59.69
C ASN A 23 5.80 -1.14 60.27
N VAL A 24 4.61 -1.73 60.12
CA VAL A 24 3.37 -1.17 60.68
C VAL A 24 3.22 -1.62 62.12
N THR A 25 3.35 -0.68 63.07
CA THR A 25 3.18 -0.95 64.50
C THR A 25 1.68 -0.94 64.83
N SER A 26 1.08 -2.12 65.04
CA SER A 26 -0.28 -2.26 65.55
C SER A 26 -0.29 -2.23 67.07
N ASN A 27 -1.05 -1.30 67.67
CA ASN A 27 -1.19 -1.14 69.13
C ASN A 27 -2.04 -2.24 69.81
N ASP A 28 -2.61 -3.15 69.02
CA ASP A 28 -3.42 -4.27 69.52
C ASP A 28 -2.54 -5.53 69.67
N ASN A 29 -2.38 -5.98 70.91
CA ASN A 29 -1.51 -7.10 71.31
C ASN A 29 -2.02 -8.50 70.91
N ASP A 30 -3.03 -8.62 70.03
CA ASP A 30 -3.79 -9.87 69.87
C ASP A 30 -3.90 -10.42 68.44
N ALA A 31 -3.03 -10.00 67.53
CA ALA A 31 -2.98 -10.62 66.20
C ALA A 31 -1.53 -10.89 65.77
N SER A 32 -1.11 -12.14 65.85
CA SER A 32 0.05 -12.69 65.11
C SER A 32 -0.26 -12.69 63.61
N VAL A 33 -0.32 -11.50 63.02
CA VAL A 33 -0.60 -11.30 61.60
C VAL A 33 0.58 -11.82 60.80
N ASN A 34 0.42 -12.97 60.15
CA ASN A 34 1.40 -13.45 59.17
C ASN A 34 1.32 -12.56 57.91
N PRO A 35 2.33 -11.71 57.63
CA PRO A 35 2.25 -10.74 56.55
C PRO A 35 2.11 -11.38 55.16
N GLU A 36 2.59 -12.61 54.97
CA GLU A 36 2.49 -13.34 53.70
C GLU A 36 1.06 -13.80 53.39
N ASN A 37 0.30 -14.21 54.43
CA ASN A 37 -1.10 -14.62 54.27
C ASN A 37 -1.99 -13.44 53.90
N TRP A 38 -1.67 -12.25 54.42
CA TRP A 38 -2.38 -11.02 54.11
C TRP A 38 -1.99 -10.48 52.74
N ALA A 39 -0.71 -10.60 52.36
CA ALA A 39 -0.24 -10.26 51.03
C ALA A 39 -0.83 -11.16 49.94
N SER A 40 -1.04 -12.44 50.23
CA SER A 40 -1.69 -13.38 49.31
C SER A 40 -3.21 -13.25 49.28
N ALA A 41 -3.83 -12.67 50.31
CA ALA A 41 -5.25 -12.29 50.28
C ALA A 41 -5.52 -11.07 49.38
N GLY A 42 -4.51 -10.21 49.14
CA GLY A 42 -4.58 -9.11 48.19
C GLY A 42 -4.40 -9.57 46.74
N GLN A 43 -5.18 -9.00 45.81
CA GLN A 43 -5.04 -9.29 44.38
C GLN A 43 -4.41 -8.09 43.64
N LEU A 44 -3.18 -8.25 43.15
CA LEU A 44 -2.54 -7.28 42.26
C LEU A 44 -3.00 -7.54 40.81
N LEU A 45 -3.87 -6.66 40.30
CA LEU A 45 -4.37 -6.70 38.93
C LEU A 45 -3.61 -5.69 38.05
N PHE A 46 -3.24 -6.12 36.84
CA PHE A 46 -2.73 -5.22 35.81
C PHE A 46 -3.89 -4.77 34.93
N SER A 47 -4.05 -3.46 34.77
CA SER A 47 -4.95 -2.89 33.78
C SER A 47 -4.17 -2.59 32.50
N TYR A 48 -4.61 -3.19 31.41
CA TYR A 48 -4.08 -2.91 30.08
C TYR A 48 -4.87 -1.77 29.48
N ASN A 49 -4.36 -0.56 29.60
CA ASN A 49 -4.92 0.59 28.90
C ASN A 49 -4.20 0.76 27.55
N ASP A 50 -4.85 0.33 26.47
CA ASP A 50 -4.38 0.64 25.13
C ASP A 50 -4.83 2.05 24.75
N HIS A 51 -3.88 2.97 24.64
CA HIS A 51 -4.15 4.35 24.23
C HIS A 51 -4.57 4.46 22.74
N ARG A 52 -4.44 3.39 21.95
CA ARG A 52 -4.83 3.33 20.53
C ARG A 52 -5.38 1.93 20.18
N PRO A 53 -6.59 1.57 20.64
CA PRO A 53 -7.17 0.28 20.34
C PRO A 53 -7.48 0.15 18.84
N PHE A 54 -7.26 -1.05 18.30
CA PHE A 54 -7.74 -1.40 16.97
C PHE A 54 -9.25 -1.67 17.02
N THR A 55 -10.06 -0.63 16.82
CA THR A 55 -11.53 -0.73 16.92
C THR A 55 -12.13 -1.62 15.83
N ASP A 56 -11.68 -1.45 14.58
CA ASP A 56 -12.30 -2.11 13.43
C ASP A 56 -11.31 -2.96 12.65
N ARG A 57 -11.48 -4.29 12.75
CA ARG A 57 -10.70 -5.26 11.98
C ARG A 57 -10.99 -5.19 10.48
N ILE A 58 -12.12 -4.63 10.08
CA ILE A 58 -12.56 -4.48 8.67
C ILE A 58 -11.57 -3.59 7.90
N VAL A 59 -10.93 -2.63 8.58
CA VAL A 59 -9.94 -1.70 8.00
C VAL A 59 -8.68 -2.42 7.48
N MET A 60 -8.40 -3.64 7.95
CA MET A 60 -7.28 -4.44 7.46
C MET A 60 -7.45 -4.85 5.99
N ALA A 61 -8.71 -5.02 5.53
CA ALA A 61 -9.00 -5.39 4.15
C ALA A 61 -8.49 -4.33 3.14
N PRO A 62 -8.89 -3.04 3.22
CA PRO A 62 -8.37 -2.02 2.31
C PRO A 62 -6.89 -1.70 2.52
N LEU A 63 -6.35 -1.90 3.72
CA LEU A 63 -4.94 -1.64 4.04
C LEU A 63 -3.96 -2.62 3.41
N GLN A 64 -4.33 -3.89 3.29
CA GLN A 64 -3.44 -4.94 2.77
C GLN A 64 -3.96 -5.50 1.44
N VAL A 65 -5.11 -6.17 1.47
CA VAL A 65 -5.65 -6.89 0.30
C VAL A 65 -6.14 -5.91 -0.76
N GLY A 66 -6.71 -4.79 -0.34
CA GLY A 66 -7.20 -3.74 -1.25
C GLY A 66 -6.10 -3.21 -2.18
N LEU A 67 -4.88 -3.02 -1.68
CA LEU A 67 -3.76 -2.55 -2.50
C LEU A 67 -3.30 -3.58 -3.53
N ILE A 68 -3.42 -4.87 -3.23
CA ILE A 68 -3.16 -5.95 -4.20
C ILE A 68 -4.17 -5.86 -5.34
N TYR A 69 -5.46 -5.75 -5.01
CA TYR A 69 -6.51 -5.57 -6.02
C TYR A 69 -6.33 -4.28 -6.82
N CYS A 70 -5.89 -3.20 -6.19
CA CYS A 70 -5.57 -1.95 -6.87
C CYS A 70 -4.54 -2.16 -7.99
N ILE A 71 -3.45 -2.91 -7.73
CA ILE A 71 -2.46 -3.21 -8.78
C ILE A 71 -3.06 -4.12 -9.85
N ILE A 72 -3.77 -5.18 -9.47
CA ILE A 72 -4.38 -6.13 -10.42
C ILE A 72 -5.35 -5.40 -11.37
N LEU A 73 -6.16 -4.49 -10.85
CA LEU A 73 -7.08 -3.69 -11.64
C LEU A 73 -6.36 -2.82 -12.69
N THR A 74 -5.16 -2.29 -12.37
CA THR A 74 -4.37 -1.55 -13.37
C THR A 74 -3.86 -2.46 -14.49
N VAL A 75 -3.52 -3.71 -14.18
CA VAL A 75 -3.08 -4.69 -15.19
C VAL A 75 -4.27 -5.14 -16.06
N LEU A 76 -5.42 -5.37 -15.45
CA LEU A 76 -6.65 -5.72 -16.15
C LEU A 76 -7.09 -4.60 -17.10
N GLN A 77 -7.00 -3.34 -16.65
CA GLN A 77 -7.27 -2.17 -17.48
C GLN A 77 -6.40 -2.17 -18.73
N LEU A 78 -5.10 -2.41 -18.61
CA LEU A 78 -4.19 -2.50 -19.77
C LEU A 78 -4.54 -3.64 -20.72
N ALA A 79 -4.92 -4.80 -20.19
CA ALA A 79 -5.31 -5.95 -21.02
C ALA A 79 -6.58 -5.66 -21.85
N LEU A 80 -7.56 -4.97 -21.26
CA LEU A 80 -8.81 -4.59 -21.95
C LEU A 80 -8.56 -3.56 -23.05
N TYR A 81 -7.75 -2.54 -22.77
CA TYR A 81 -7.48 -1.46 -23.74
C TYR A 81 -6.43 -1.81 -24.80
N GLY A 82 -5.69 -2.92 -24.66
CA GLY A 82 -4.64 -3.32 -25.60
C GLY A 82 -5.10 -3.38 -27.06
N LYS A 83 -6.23 -4.04 -27.34
CA LYS A 83 -6.79 -4.12 -28.70
C LYS A 83 -7.30 -2.78 -29.22
N LEU A 84 -7.93 -1.99 -28.35
CA LEU A 84 -8.44 -0.66 -28.69
C LEU A 84 -7.31 0.28 -29.10
N HIS A 85 -6.18 0.25 -28.39
CA HIS A 85 -4.99 1.02 -28.74
C HIS A 85 -4.42 0.61 -30.09
N GLY A 86 -4.46 -0.68 -30.42
CA GLY A 86 -4.00 -1.20 -31.72
C GLY A 86 -4.80 -0.66 -32.90
N GLU A 87 -6.13 -0.62 -32.81
CA GLU A 87 -6.98 -0.09 -33.88
C GLU A 87 -6.86 1.43 -34.04
N ILE A 88 -6.83 2.16 -32.92
CA ILE A 88 -6.71 3.63 -32.95
C ILE A 88 -5.34 4.06 -33.46
N ALA A 89 -4.30 3.26 -33.23
CA ALA A 89 -2.96 3.53 -33.74
C ALA A 89 -2.86 3.52 -35.27
N LYS A 90 -3.79 2.84 -35.98
CA LYS A 90 -3.80 2.81 -37.45
C LYS A 90 -4.31 4.11 -38.08
N VAL A 91 -5.14 4.87 -37.35
CA VAL A 91 -5.89 6.01 -37.89
C VAL A 91 -5.28 7.36 -37.47
N LEU A 92 -4.65 7.43 -36.30
CA LEU A 92 -4.18 8.70 -35.73
C LEU A 92 -2.68 8.99 -35.97
N ARG A 93 -2.35 10.28 -36.03
CA ARG A 93 -0.97 10.77 -36.01
C ARG A 93 -0.30 10.44 -34.67
N PRO A 94 1.02 10.15 -34.64
CA PRO A 94 1.72 9.69 -33.43
C PRO A 94 1.66 10.67 -32.25
N LYS A 95 1.58 11.98 -32.51
CA LYS A 95 1.42 13.00 -31.47
C LYS A 95 0.05 12.94 -30.77
N HIS A 96 -1.02 12.63 -31.52
CA HIS A 96 -2.38 12.58 -30.98
C HIS A 96 -2.65 11.25 -30.27
N ILE A 97 -2.02 10.16 -30.71
CA ILE A 97 -2.06 8.85 -30.02
C ILE A 97 -1.54 8.98 -28.59
N LEU A 98 -0.46 9.74 -28.39
CA LEU A 98 0.13 9.91 -27.06
C LEU A 98 -0.85 10.61 -26.10
N ILE A 99 -1.43 11.73 -26.55
CA ILE A 99 -2.40 12.49 -25.75
C ILE A 99 -3.65 11.64 -25.48
N TYR A 100 -4.14 10.93 -26.50
CA TYR A 100 -5.26 9.99 -26.38
C TYR A 100 -4.99 8.93 -25.31
N ARG A 101 -3.82 8.27 -25.35
CA ARG A 101 -3.45 7.23 -24.38
C ARG A 101 -3.35 7.77 -22.96
N LEU A 102 -2.71 8.93 -22.78
CA LEU A 102 -2.62 9.56 -21.46
C LEU A 102 -4.01 9.87 -20.89
N LEU A 103 -4.86 10.53 -21.68
CA LEU A 103 -6.19 10.95 -21.23
C LEU A 103 -7.11 9.77 -20.93
N ILE A 104 -7.12 8.74 -21.78
CA ILE A 104 -7.99 7.57 -21.56
C ILE A 104 -7.54 6.76 -20.33
N SER A 105 -6.24 6.58 -20.13
CA SER A 105 -5.72 5.91 -18.93
C SER A 105 -6.04 6.73 -17.67
N TRP A 106 -5.86 8.05 -17.68
CA TRP A 106 -6.16 8.90 -16.53
C TRP A 106 -7.66 8.92 -16.18
N ALA A 107 -8.52 9.04 -17.19
CA ALA A 107 -9.97 9.03 -17.00
C ALA A 107 -10.46 7.66 -16.50
N THR A 108 -9.95 6.56 -17.07
CA THR A 108 -10.36 5.22 -16.65
C THR A 108 -9.93 4.93 -15.22
N PHE A 109 -8.71 5.29 -14.81
CA PHE A 109 -8.27 5.16 -13.42
C PHE A 109 -9.08 6.02 -12.45
N PHE A 110 -9.59 7.17 -12.88
CA PHE A 110 -10.44 8.03 -12.05
C PHE A 110 -11.78 7.37 -11.69
N PHE A 111 -12.43 6.72 -12.68
CA PHE A 111 -13.67 5.98 -12.43
C PHE A 111 -13.43 4.64 -11.72
N LEU A 112 -12.34 3.94 -12.05
CA LEU A 112 -11.95 2.70 -11.38
C LEU A 112 -11.63 2.91 -9.89
N SER A 113 -10.89 3.97 -9.56
CA SER A 113 -10.60 4.31 -8.17
C SER A 113 -11.87 4.65 -7.40
N LEU A 114 -12.83 5.33 -8.02
CA LEU A 114 -14.12 5.65 -7.39
C LEU A 114 -14.90 4.37 -7.07
N GLY A 115 -14.99 3.43 -8.02
CA GLY A 115 -15.64 2.14 -7.81
C GLY A 115 -14.96 1.34 -6.69
N PHE A 116 -13.63 1.28 -6.70
CA PHE A 116 -12.84 0.63 -5.66
C PHE A 116 -13.07 1.23 -4.27
N CYS A 117 -13.09 2.56 -4.15
CA CYS A 117 -13.35 3.23 -2.88
C CYS A 117 -14.81 3.07 -2.42
N THR A 118 -15.75 3.01 -3.36
CA THR A 118 -17.18 2.78 -3.07
C THR A 118 -17.41 1.41 -2.46
N VAL A 119 -16.69 0.37 -2.89
CA VAL A 119 -16.74 -0.96 -2.25
C VAL A 119 -16.38 -0.85 -0.76
N SER A 120 -15.32 -0.11 -0.44
CA SER A 120 -14.93 0.11 0.97
C SER A 120 -15.99 0.90 1.75
N ALA A 121 -16.69 1.83 1.11
CA ALA A 121 -17.80 2.56 1.73
C ALA A 121 -19.05 1.69 1.95
N ILE A 122 -19.36 0.76 1.04
CA ILE A 122 -20.48 -0.18 1.17
C ILE A 122 -20.29 -1.08 2.39
N PHE A 123 -19.06 -1.51 2.67
CA PHE A 123 -18.72 -2.27 3.88
C PHE A 123 -18.70 -1.44 5.17
N ARG A 124 -19.21 -0.19 5.12
CA ARG A 124 -19.35 0.73 6.27
C ARG A 124 -18.03 0.95 7.02
N ILE A 125 -16.94 1.13 6.29
CA ILE A 125 -15.67 1.53 6.90
C ILE A 125 -15.74 3.00 7.29
N ASP A 126 -15.28 3.33 8.50
CA ASP A 126 -15.21 4.70 8.99
C ASP A 126 -14.04 5.49 8.38
N PHE A 127 -14.36 6.54 7.62
CA PHE A 127 -13.37 7.46 7.01
C PHE A 127 -13.17 8.75 7.83
N THR A 128 -13.98 8.96 8.87
CA THR A 128 -13.98 10.13 9.74
C THR A 128 -12.73 10.31 10.63
N PRO A 129 -12.01 9.26 11.08
CA PRO A 129 -11.00 9.39 12.16
C PRO A 129 -9.91 10.44 11.95
N ALA A 130 -9.43 10.65 10.72
CA ALA A 130 -8.29 11.53 10.44
C ALA A 130 -8.64 12.85 9.74
N PHE A 131 -9.71 12.86 8.94
CA PHE A 131 -10.09 13.96 8.04
C PHE A 131 -11.56 14.36 8.13
N GLY A 132 -12.33 13.79 9.07
CA GLY A 132 -13.74 14.09 9.25
C GLY A 132 -14.57 13.74 8.01
N LYS A 133 -15.55 14.60 7.68
CA LYS A 133 -16.49 14.38 6.56
C LYS A 133 -15.81 14.29 5.19
N GLY A 134 -14.57 14.77 5.03
CA GLY A 134 -13.80 14.72 3.79
C GLY A 134 -12.95 13.47 3.59
N GLY A 135 -12.94 12.53 4.56
CA GLY A 135 -12.05 11.37 4.52
C GLY A 135 -12.25 10.46 3.29
N PHE A 136 -13.48 10.33 2.81
CA PHE A 136 -13.78 9.55 1.60
C PHE A 136 -13.14 10.15 0.35
N VAL A 137 -13.20 11.47 0.18
CA VAL A 137 -12.61 12.15 -0.99
C VAL A 137 -11.08 12.07 -0.95
N VAL A 138 -10.48 12.21 0.23
CA VAL A 138 -9.03 12.05 0.40
C VAL A 138 -8.62 10.62 0.06
N TYR A 139 -9.38 9.62 0.52
CA TYR A 139 -9.13 8.22 0.18
C TYR A 139 -9.21 7.98 -1.33
N TRP A 140 -10.28 8.45 -1.96
CA TRP A 140 -10.48 8.32 -3.40
C TRP A 140 -9.36 8.96 -4.23
N MET A 141 -9.02 10.22 -3.95
CA MET A 141 -7.94 10.91 -4.66
C MET A 141 -6.57 10.27 -4.42
N SER A 142 -6.34 9.72 -3.22
CA SER A 142 -5.13 8.94 -2.93
C SER A 142 -5.06 7.67 -3.78
N THR A 143 -6.16 6.91 -3.83
CA THR A 143 -6.23 5.68 -4.62
C THR A 143 -6.06 5.96 -6.10
N TRP A 144 -6.66 7.03 -6.61
CA TRP A 144 -6.48 7.46 -8.00
C TRP A 144 -5.01 7.73 -8.33
N LEU A 145 -4.32 8.45 -7.45
CA LEU A 145 -2.92 8.80 -7.63
C LEU A 145 -1.99 7.57 -7.53
N VAL A 146 -2.32 6.60 -6.68
CA VAL A 146 -1.63 5.30 -6.62
C VAL A 146 -1.85 4.49 -7.89
N MET A 147 -3.08 4.45 -8.41
CA MET A 147 -3.38 3.78 -9.69
C MET A 147 -2.62 4.42 -10.85
N LEU A 148 -2.49 5.75 -10.89
CA LEU A 148 -1.68 6.44 -11.89
C LEU A 148 -0.18 6.10 -11.78
N ALA A 149 0.37 6.04 -10.56
CA ALA A 149 1.76 5.72 -10.34
C ALA A 149 2.11 4.27 -10.76
N VAL A 150 1.28 3.30 -10.36
CA VAL A 150 1.51 1.87 -10.67
C VAL A 150 1.11 1.54 -12.10
N GLY A 151 -0.08 1.96 -12.52
CA GLY A 151 -0.63 1.70 -13.85
C GLY A 151 0.14 2.40 -14.95
N GLY A 152 0.61 3.64 -14.72
CA GLY A 152 1.46 4.36 -15.66
C GLY A 152 2.82 3.68 -15.88
N ALA A 153 3.40 3.07 -14.84
CA ALA A 153 4.64 2.30 -14.97
C ALA A 153 4.41 1.05 -15.83
N ASN A 154 3.30 0.35 -15.59
CA ASN A 154 2.90 -0.78 -16.42
C ASN A 154 2.69 -0.36 -17.88
N GLU A 155 1.98 0.73 -18.13
CA GLU A 155 1.69 1.19 -19.50
C GLU A 155 2.96 1.51 -20.31
N ASN A 156 3.95 2.14 -19.67
CA ASN A 156 5.23 2.47 -20.30
C ASN A 156 6.05 1.24 -20.62
N VAL A 157 6.20 0.33 -19.65
CA VAL A 157 7.05 -0.84 -19.82
C VAL A 157 6.40 -1.86 -20.76
N LEU A 158 5.08 -2.02 -20.73
CA LEU A 158 4.36 -2.86 -21.69
C LEU A 158 4.57 -2.36 -23.13
N SER A 159 4.50 -1.04 -23.33
CA SER A 159 4.72 -0.44 -24.65
C SER A 159 6.14 -0.72 -25.19
N LEU A 160 7.14 -0.80 -24.31
CA LEU A 160 8.50 -1.18 -24.69
C LEU A 160 8.63 -2.69 -24.93
N ILE A 161 8.10 -3.52 -24.04
CA ILE A 161 8.23 -4.99 -24.15
C ILE A 161 7.52 -5.50 -25.39
N ILE A 162 6.32 -5.01 -25.69
CA ILE A 162 5.59 -5.37 -26.92
C ILE A 162 6.42 -5.01 -28.16
N ALA A 163 7.10 -3.86 -28.15
CA ALA A 163 7.96 -3.47 -29.26
C ALA A 163 9.20 -4.37 -29.37
N TYR A 164 9.87 -4.71 -28.26
CA TYR A 164 11.15 -5.43 -28.30
C TYR A 164 11.00 -6.95 -28.32
N CYS A 165 10.30 -7.52 -27.35
CA CYS A 165 10.16 -8.96 -27.14
C CYS A 165 8.82 -9.27 -26.41
N PRO A 166 7.73 -9.54 -27.15
CA PRO A 166 6.42 -9.87 -26.60
C PRO A 166 6.35 -10.97 -25.50
N PRO A 167 7.14 -12.07 -25.54
CA PRO A 167 6.97 -13.15 -24.55
C PRO A 167 7.36 -12.78 -23.11
N TYR A 168 8.15 -11.72 -22.90
CA TYR A 168 8.58 -11.31 -21.54
C TYR A 168 7.54 -10.47 -20.78
N LEU A 169 6.37 -10.22 -21.40
CA LEU A 169 5.31 -9.40 -20.83
C LEU A 169 4.84 -9.93 -19.47
N SER A 170 4.55 -11.23 -19.37
CA SER A 170 4.04 -11.84 -18.15
C SER A 170 5.07 -11.85 -17.02
N ILE A 171 6.35 -12.03 -17.35
CA ILE A 171 7.45 -12.02 -16.38
C ILE A 171 7.58 -10.64 -15.75
N TRP A 172 7.48 -9.58 -16.56
CA TRP A 172 7.49 -8.20 -16.05
C TRP A 172 6.31 -7.93 -15.11
N LEU A 173 5.08 -8.27 -15.52
CA LEU A 173 3.88 -7.99 -14.73
C LEU A 173 3.94 -8.66 -13.36
N ILE A 174 4.30 -9.95 -13.32
CA ILE A 174 4.40 -10.70 -12.06
C ILE A 174 5.51 -10.11 -11.17
N THR A 175 6.68 -9.83 -11.75
CA THR A 175 7.80 -9.23 -11.00
C THR A 175 7.42 -7.87 -10.43
N TRP A 176 6.75 -7.03 -11.21
CA TRP A 176 6.29 -5.70 -10.79
C TRP A 176 5.28 -5.77 -9.64
N ILE A 177 4.33 -6.70 -9.72
CA ILE A 177 3.34 -6.95 -8.66
C ILE A 177 4.05 -7.39 -7.37
N ILE A 178 4.95 -8.37 -7.44
CA ILE A 178 5.64 -8.93 -6.26
C ILE A 178 6.54 -7.89 -5.59
N LEU A 179 7.31 -7.12 -6.37
CA LEU A 179 8.19 -6.06 -5.85
C LEU A 179 7.41 -4.97 -5.12
N ASN A 180 6.24 -4.60 -5.63
CA ASN A 180 5.40 -3.59 -4.98
C ASN A 180 4.75 -4.12 -3.70
N ILE A 181 4.20 -5.34 -3.73
CA ILE A 181 3.47 -5.92 -2.59
C ILE A 181 4.41 -6.32 -1.45
N SER A 182 5.58 -6.89 -1.75
CA SER A 182 6.52 -7.34 -0.70
C SER A 182 6.96 -6.22 0.25
N SER A 183 6.97 -4.96 -0.22
CA SER A 183 7.28 -3.78 0.60
C SER A 183 6.14 -3.32 1.54
N SER A 184 4.96 -3.92 1.45
CA SER A 184 3.73 -3.42 2.09
C SER A 184 3.46 -3.99 3.49
N PHE A 185 3.93 -5.20 3.79
CA PHE A 185 3.42 -5.96 4.94
C PHE A 185 3.99 -5.53 6.29
N TYR A 186 5.27 -5.15 6.33
CA TYR A 186 5.98 -4.90 7.58
C TYR A 186 6.54 -3.47 7.66
N PRO A 187 6.67 -2.90 8.88
CA PRO A 187 7.27 -1.60 9.04
C PRO A 187 8.74 -1.65 8.64
N MET A 188 9.16 -0.70 7.82
CA MET A 188 10.52 -0.66 7.29
C MET A 188 11.62 -0.52 8.34
N ALA A 189 11.27 -0.06 9.54
CA ALA A 189 12.19 0.09 10.66
C ALA A 189 12.70 -1.26 11.19
N LEU A 190 11.92 -2.35 11.04
CA LEU A 190 12.30 -3.68 11.50
C LEU A 190 13.04 -4.49 10.43
N ASN A 191 13.04 -4.03 9.19
CA ASN A 191 13.66 -4.74 8.07
C ASN A 191 15.15 -4.38 7.92
N ASN A 192 15.92 -5.34 7.41
CA ASN A 192 17.32 -5.12 7.01
C ASN A 192 17.41 -4.01 5.93
N ASN A 193 18.55 -3.32 5.87
CA ASN A 193 18.83 -2.24 4.93
C ASN A 193 18.55 -2.61 3.46
N PHE A 194 18.79 -3.86 3.06
CA PHE A 194 18.50 -4.32 1.70
C PHE A 194 17.03 -4.14 1.30
N TYR A 195 16.10 -4.46 2.21
CA TYR A 195 14.68 -4.39 1.90
C TYR A 195 14.18 -2.94 1.79
N ARG A 196 14.94 -1.93 2.25
CA ARG A 196 14.56 -0.51 2.29
C ARG A 196 14.24 0.13 0.93
N TYR A 197 14.44 -0.58 -0.18
CA TYR A 197 13.95 -0.17 -1.50
C TYR A 197 12.44 0.13 -1.51
N GLY A 198 11.67 -0.49 -0.60
CA GLY A 198 10.24 -0.25 -0.43
C GLY A 198 9.86 1.21 -0.22
N TYR A 199 10.74 2.07 0.31
CA TYR A 199 10.46 3.50 0.43
C TYR A 199 10.19 4.19 -0.91
N VAL A 200 10.80 3.69 -1.99
CA VAL A 200 10.60 4.23 -3.34
C VAL A 200 9.32 3.66 -3.96
N MET A 201 8.87 2.48 -3.53
CA MET A 201 7.73 1.80 -4.15
C MET A 201 6.41 2.53 -3.86
N PRO A 202 5.53 2.70 -4.87
CA PRO A 202 4.28 3.43 -4.70
C PRO A 202 3.34 2.77 -3.69
N ILE A 203 3.29 1.43 -3.64
CA ILE A 203 2.37 0.72 -2.73
C ILE A 203 2.73 0.90 -1.26
N HIS A 204 4.00 0.85 -0.89
CA HIS A 204 4.42 1.15 0.48
C HIS A 204 3.97 2.55 0.93
N ASN A 205 4.14 3.54 0.05
CA ASN A 205 3.71 4.91 0.31
C ASN A 205 2.17 5.03 0.43
N ALA A 206 1.43 4.23 -0.35
CA ALA A 206 -0.03 4.14 -0.27
C ALA A 206 -0.51 3.56 1.07
N VAL A 207 0.10 2.47 1.55
CA VAL A 207 -0.22 1.85 2.85
C VAL A 207 -0.09 2.86 3.98
N ASP A 208 1.01 3.59 4.00
CA ASP A 208 1.27 4.58 5.05
C ASP A 208 0.27 5.73 5.00
N ILE A 209 -0.18 6.15 3.81
CA ILE A 209 -1.26 7.12 3.65
C ILE A 209 -2.59 6.54 4.17
N TYR A 210 -2.92 5.30 3.82
CA TYR A 210 -4.17 4.66 4.25
C TYR A 210 -4.21 4.45 5.77
N LYS A 211 -3.08 4.11 6.41
CA LYS A 211 -2.98 4.06 7.88
C LYS A 211 -3.30 5.41 8.51
N VAL A 212 -2.84 6.51 7.91
CA VAL A 212 -3.19 7.85 8.39
C VAL A 212 -4.66 8.12 8.20
N ILE A 213 -5.26 7.79 7.04
CA ILE A 213 -6.68 8.04 6.75
C ILE A 213 -7.61 7.28 7.71
N PHE A 214 -7.39 5.97 7.87
CA PHE A 214 -8.31 5.13 8.64
C PHE A 214 -8.01 5.10 10.14
N LEU A 215 -6.75 5.09 10.53
CA LEU A 215 -6.34 4.87 11.93
C LEU A 215 -5.86 6.15 12.61
N ASN A 216 -5.91 7.31 11.92
CA ASN A 216 -5.43 8.60 12.43
C ASN A 216 -4.01 8.54 13.02
N LEU A 217 -3.10 7.88 12.28
CA LEU A 217 -1.68 7.80 12.62
C LEU A 217 -0.94 9.11 12.34
N THR A 218 0.34 9.18 12.72
CA THR A 218 1.16 10.40 12.59
C THR A 218 1.19 10.93 11.14
N LYS A 219 0.80 12.19 10.96
CA LYS A 219 0.76 12.88 9.66
C LYS A 219 2.15 13.31 9.16
N ARG A 220 3.20 13.19 9.98
CA ARG A 220 4.56 13.72 9.72
C ARG A 220 5.16 13.25 8.40
N LYS A 221 4.92 11.98 8.01
CA LYS A 221 5.48 11.38 6.78
C LYS A 221 4.56 11.49 5.57
N MET A 222 3.32 11.96 5.76
CA MET A 222 2.27 11.92 4.75
C MET A 222 2.63 12.75 3.51
N GLY A 223 3.17 13.96 3.69
CA GLY A 223 3.60 14.82 2.59
C GLY A 223 4.69 14.19 1.71
N ARG A 224 5.67 13.52 2.34
CA ARG A 224 6.74 12.81 1.61
C ARG A 224 6.17 11.65 0.79
N ASN A 225 5.22 10.91 1.34
CA ASN A 225 4.62 9.76 0.67
C ASN A 225 3.82 10.19 -0.57
N TYR A 226 3.03 11.28 -0.47
CA TYR A 226 2.39 11.87 -1.66
C TYR A 226 3.42 12.40 -2.66
N GLY A 227 4.49 13.04 -2.19
CA GLY A 227 5.56 13.53 -3.06
C GLY A 227 6.20 12.42 -3.90
N ILE A 228 6.46 11.25 -3.29
CA ILE A 228 7.01 10.09 -4.01
C ILE A 228 6.02 9.56 -5.04
N LEU A 229 4.73 9.47 -4.69
CA LEU A 229 3.71 9.02 -5.64
C LEU A 229 3.56 10.00 -6.82
N VAL A 230 3.55 11.31 -6.57
CA VAL A 230 3.52 12.33 -7.64
C VAL A 230 4.78 12.24 -8.50
N ALA A 231 5.96 12.03 -7.90
CA ALA A 231 7.20 11.83 -8.65
C ALA A 231 7.10 10.64 -9.61
N TRP A 232 6.48 9.54 -9.19
CA TRP A 232 6.18 8.41 -10.09
C TRP A 232 5.24 8.78 -11.22
N VAL A 233 4.16 9.52 -10.96
CA VAL A 233 3.23 9.96 -12.01
C VAL A 233 3.93 10.86 -13.03
N VAL A 234 4.75 11.80 -12.57
CA VAL A 234 5.53 12.71 -13.44
C VAL A 234 6.57 11.93 -14.23
N LEU A 235 7.29 11.00 -13.61
CA LEU A 235 8.26 10.13 -14.27
C LEU A 235 7.57 9.29 -15.34
N ASN A 236 6.44 8.66 -15.03
CA ASN A 236 5.69 7.86 -16.00
C ASN A 236 5.18 8.69 -17.16
N THR A 237 4.64 9.89 -16.90
CA THR A 237 4.16 10.79 -17.95
C THR A 237 5.31 11.27 -18.85
N SER A 238 6.49 11.50 -18.27
CA SER A 238 7.69 11.92 -18.99
C SER A 238 8.32 10.79 -19.81
N LEU A 239 8.26 9.55 -19.34
CA LEU A 239 8.78 8.37 -20.05
C LEU A 239 7.91 7.95 -21.24
N MET A 240 6.61 8.22 -21.20
CA MET A 240 5.67 7.84 -22.26
C MET A 240 6.07 8.32 -23.68
N PRO A 241 6.41 9.61 -23.91
CA PRO A 241 6.88 10.08 -25.23
C PRO A 241 8.20 9.44 -25.67
N PHE A 242 9.07 9.11 -24.72
CA PHE A 242 10.34 8.46 -25.01
C PHE A 242 10.13 7.01 -25.47
N CYS A 243 9.29 6.27 -24.75
CA CYS A 243 8.94 4.88 -25.08
C CYS A 243 8.28 4.78 -26.46
N MET A 244 7.34 5.69 -26.78
CA MET A 244 6.69 5.72 -28.10
C MET A 244 7.64 6.07 -29.25
N LYS A 245 8.62 6.97 -29.03
CA LYS A 245 9.65 7.26 -30.06
C LYS A 245 10.52 6.05 -30.34
N ILE A 246 10.88 5.29 -29.31
CA ILE A 246 11.71 4.09 -29.44
C ILE A 246 10.92 2.99 -30.16
N ALA A 247 9.69 2.70 -29.70
CA ALA A 247 8.81 1.72 -30.33
C ALA A 247 8.51 2.06 -31.80
N GLY A 248 8.23 3.34 -32.09
CA GLY A 248 8.00 3.81 -33.45
C GLY A 248 9.21 3.65 -34.37
N LYS A 249 10.43 3.89 -33.88
CA LYS A 249 11.66 3.67 -34.65
C LYS A 249 11.90 2.20 -34.95
N LYS A 250 11.57 1.29 -34.03
CA LYS A 250 11.71 -0.16 -34.27
C LYS A 250 10.68 -0.66 -35.28
N ASN A 251 9.40 -0.29 -35.11
CA ASN A 251 8.35 -0.68 -36.05
C ASN A 251 8.61 -0.12 -37.47
N ALA A 252 9.18 1.08 -37.58
CA ALA A 252 9.61 1.62 -38.87
C ALA A 252 10.75 0.77 -39.49
N LYS A 253 11.75 0.38 -38.70
CA LYS A 253 12.84 -0.50 -39.18
C LYS A 253 12.33 -1.87 -39.64
N GLU A 254 11.39 -2.47 -38.91
CA GLU A 254 10.78 -3.75 -39.30
C GLU A 254 9.89 -3.62 -40.54
N CYS A 255 9.18 -2.49 -40.72
CA CYS A 255 8.41 -2.20 -41.93
C CYS A 255 9.31 -1.93 -43.15
N HIS A 256 10.46 -1.29 -42.95
CA HIS A 256 11.48 -1.13 -43.99
C HIS A 256 12.17 -2.46 -44.34
N ALA A 257 12.41 -3.33 -43.35
CA ALA A 257 12.94 -4.67 -43.57
C ALA A 257 11.94 -5.59 -44.31
N SER A 258 10.65 -5.53 -43.95
CA SER A 258 9.59 -6.31 -44.63
C SER A 258 9.19 -5.76 -46.00
N ARG A 259 9.47 -4.49 -46.31
CA ARG A 259 9.36 -3.96 -47.69
C ARG A 259 10.44 -4.50 -48.65
N GLY A 260 11.55 -5.02 -48.14
CA GLY A 260 12.50 -5.84 -48.91
C GLY A 260 12.06 -7.30 -49.07
N SER A 261 11.01 -7.70 -48.35
CA SER A 261 10.45 -9.06 -48.31
C SER A 261 8.93 -8.98 -48.41
N CYS A 262 8.43 -8.37 -49.50
CA CYS A 262 7.01 -8.39 -49.81
C CYS A 262 6.51 -9.84 -49.71
N CYS A 263 5.50 -10.09 -48.85
CA CYS A 263 4.83 -11.37 -48.59
C CYS A 263 5.32 -12.26 -47.42
N ARG A 264 5.42 -11.75 -46.18
CA ARG A 264 4.94 -12.50 -45.00
C ARG A 264 4.87 -11.69 -43.70
N CYS A 265 3.85 -11.99 -42.91
CA CYS A 265 3.65 -11.61 -41.51
C CYS A 265 3.10 -10.21 -41.20
N LEU A 266 1.81 -10.04 -41.50
CA LEU A 266 0.88 -9.36 -40.58
C LEU A 266 0.04 -10.45 -39.90
N SER A 267 0.32 -10.76 -38.63
CA SER A 267 -0.70 -11.34 -37.75
C SER A 267 -0.28 -11.24 -36.27
N TRP A 268 -1.12 -10.52 -35.51
CA TRP A 268 -1.32 -10.52 -34.05
C TRP A 268 -0.26 -9.89 -33.15
#